data_AF-A0A2Z2HLJ7-F1
#
_entry.id   AF-A0A2Z2HLJ7-F1
#
_cell.length_a   1.000
_cell.length_b   1.000
_cell.length_c   1.000
_cell.angle_alpha   90.00
_cell.angle_beta   90.00
_cell.angle_gamma   90.00
#
_symmetry.space_group_name_H-M   'P 1'
#
loop_
_entity.id
_entity.type
_entity.pdbx_description
1 polymer ?
#
loop_
_entity_poly.entity_id
_entity_poly.type
_entity_poly.pdbx_seq_one_letter_code
_entity_poly.pdbx_strand_id
1 'polypeptide(L)'
;MLKNGLYEIMLYKMDIFIAPIGVNTGHVKTWLQEESRNAFTLWIIHSKKPSLNPDKTIKNDLPKIAKTLGKELKKSYSRIKIKYKTIDDAFTLEPLMDAVNDVIASEESENPIPRQNFVINITGGTNAMAAASMNAAMEFQIRAQYVKEDKENNPNIKCTLDVPVPSKFESRLNNNQLEALQIIAKSDHLIHNTPRGMDSPTIKHAITNHELLVELGFDKKRKGLKNGATTLNGIVKSLEKSKYITKRKIQHYVHPKTGEKLPDDSVMDNTMKKPRVKYLKRMGFDSETFFCDLPLDVEEKGKGILLVITPLGLQKSKNNYLTSK
;
A
#
# COMPACT_ATOMS: atom_id res chain seq x y z
N MET A 1 16.31 -36.01 2.70
CA MET A 1 15.94 -35.51 1.36
C MET A 1 15.57 -34.04 1.49
N LEU A 2 16.46 -33.16 1.01
CA LEU A 2 16.31 -31.71 0.98
C LEU A 2 15.45 -31.28 -0.21
N LYS A 3 14.89 -30.07 -0.10
CA LYS A 3 14.20 -29.23 -1.11
C LYS A 3 12.68 -29.42 -1.23
N ASN A 4 11.97 -28.72 -0.36
CA ASN A 4 10.75 -27.97 -0.69
C ASN A 4 10.87 -26.68 0.12
N GLY A 5 11.61 -25.70 -0.37
CA GLY A 5 11.05 -24.79 -1.36
C GLY A 5 10.66 -23.53 -0.61
N LEU A 6 11.68 -22.79 -0.16
CA LEU A 6 11.62 -21.41 0.27
C LEU A 6 10.95 -20.57 -0.84
N TYR A 7 9.64 -20.60 -0.90
CA TYR A 7 8.87 -19.42 -1.24
C TYR A 7 8.83 -18.57 0.02
N GLU A 8 10.00 -18.06 0.42
CA GLU A 8 10.01 -16.68 0.88
C GLU A 8 9.26 -15.94 -0.23
N ILE A 9 8.11 -15.40 0.12
CA ILE A 9 7.54 -14.30 -0.63
C ILE A 9 8.61 -13.22 -0.52
N MET A 10 9.61 -13.25 -1.42
CA MET A 10 10.27 -12.07 -1.91
C MET A 10 9.13 -11.24 -2.50
N LEU A 11 8.41 -10.55 -1.60
CA LEU A 11 7.80 -9.27 -1.90
C LEU A 11 8.93 -8.53 -2.57
N TYR A 12 8.93 -8.52 -3.90
CA TYR A 12 9.87 -7.76 -4.69
C TYR A 12 9.88 -6.39 -4.05
N LYS A 13 10.99 -6.05 -3.38
CA LYS A 13 11.13 -4.85 -2.59
C LYS A 13 11.28 -3.70 -3.57
N MET A 14 10.20 -3.34 -4.26
CA MET A 14 10.22 -2.35 -5.33
C MET A 14 10.49 -1.00 -4.69
N ASP A 15 11.75 -0.59 -4.72
CA ASP A 15 12.15 0.65 -4.07
C ASP A 15 11.89 1.84 -5.02
N ILE A 16 11.19 2.84 -4.50
CA ILE A 16 11.05 4.16 -5.09
C ILE A 16 12.11 5.04 -4.45
N PHE A 17 13.06 5.48 -5.25
CA PHE A 17 14.15 6.33 -4.78
C PHE A 17 13.82 7.80 -5.05
N ILE A 18 13.80 8.61 -4.00
CA ILE A 18 13.60 10.05 -4.06
C ILE A 18 14.95 10.72 -3.83
N ALA A 19 15.46 11.39 -4.86
CA ALA A 19 16.77 12.02 -4.87
C ALA A 19 16.65 13.54 -5.05
N PRO A 20 16.62 14.30 -3.95
CA PRO A 20 16.94 15.72 -4.01
C PRO A 20 18.35 15.90 -4.55
N ILE A 21 18.54 16.87 -5.46
CA ILE A 21 19.85 17.15 -6.06
C ILE A 21 20.20 18.64 -6.01
N GLY A 22 21.50 18.89 -5.93
CA GLY A 22 22.09 20.22 -6.11
C GLY A 22 22.99 20.23 -7.34
N VAL A 23 24.12 20.93 -7.23
CA VAL A 23 25.13 20.97 -8.29
C VAL A 23 25.84 19.62 -8.44
N ASN A 24 26.18 18.98 -7.31
CA ASN A 24 26.74 17.63 -7.30
C ASN A 24 25.61 16.59 -7.29
N THR A 25 25.75 15.59 -8.16
CA THR A 25 24.78 14.50 -8.37
C THR A 25 25.38 13.10 -8.17
N GLY A 26 26.66 13.02 -7.77
CA GLY A 26 27.40 11.77 -7.59
C GLY A 26 26.72 10.81 -6.62
N HIS A 27 26.07 11.33 -5.57
CA HIS A 27 25.31 10.54 -4.61
C HIS A 27 24.21 9.70 -5.26
N VAL A 28 23.58 10.18 -6.33
CA VAL A 28 22.54 9.43 -7.05
C VAL A 28 23.16 8.23 -7.76
N LYS A 29 24.32 8.41 -8.41
CA LYS A 29 25.04 7.34 -9.11
C LYS A 29 25.56 6.29 -8.12
N THR A 30 26.19 6.74 -7.04
CA THR A 30 26.66 5.86 -5.95
C THR A 30 25.52 5.04 -5.37
N TRP A 31 24.40 5.69 -5.03
CA TRP A 31 23.23 4.98 -4.51
C TRP A 31 22.73 3.92 -5.49
N LEU A 32 22.64 4.26 -6.78
CA LEU A 32 22.20 3.31 -7.79
C LEU A 32 23.17 2.12 -7.95
N GLN A 33 24.47 2.34 -7.85
CA GLN A 33 25.45 1.25 -7.94
C GLN A 33 25.30 0.25 -6.79
N GLU A 34 24.96 0.71 -5.58
CA GLU A 34 24.85 -0.16 -4.39
C GLU A 34 23.45 -0.73 -4.16
N GLU A 35 22.41 0.08 -4.32
CA GLU A 35 21.04 -0.21 -3.85
C GLU A 35 20.03 -0.40 -4.99
N SER A 36 20.38 -0.08 -6.25
CA SER A 36 19.39 -0.12 -7.35
C SER A 36 18.87 -1.51 -7.70
N ARG A 37 19.40 -2.60 -7.11
CA ARG A 37 19.01 -4.00 -7.40
C ARG A 37 17.49 -4.17 -7.46
N ASN A 38 16.77 -3.46 -6.60
CA ASN A 38 15.31 -3.50 -6.55
C ASN A 38 14.61 -2.16 -6.87
N ALA A 39 15.34 -1.16 -7.38
CA ALA A 39 14.77 0.14 -7.69
C ALA A 39 14.00 0.13 -9.02
N PHE A 40 12.76 0.63 -9.01
CA PHE A 40 11.92 0.71 -10.21
C PHE A 40 11.69 2.15 -10.68
N THR A 41 11.53 3.07 -9.73
CA THR A 41 11.30 4.48 -10.03
C THR A 41 12.33 5.34 -9.31
N LEU A 42 12.96 6.25 -10.05
CA LEU A 42 13.82 7.30 -9.51
C LEU A 42 13.15 8.66 -9.73
N TRP A 43 12.84 9.34 -8.64
CA TRP A 43 12.38 10.73 -8.63
C TRP A 43 13.55 11.67 -8.37
N ILE A 44 13.90 12.48 -9.37
CA ILE A 44 14.89 13.55 -9.22
C ILE A 44 14.17 14.83 -8.84
N ILE A 45 14.44 15.35 -7.64
CA ILE A 45 13.89 16.63 -7.16
C ILE A 45 14.94 17.73 -7.27
N HIS A 46 14.63 18.81 -7.96
CA HIS A 46 15.55 19.94 -8.13
C HIS A 46 14.83 21.29 -8.10
N SER A 47 15.55 22.37 -7.83
CA SER A 47 14.98 23.72 -7.92
C SER A 47 14.61 24.08 -9.35
N LYS A 48 13.47 24.78 -9.51
CA LYS A 48 13.01 25.28 -10.80
C LYS A 48 13.91 26.38 -11.36
N LYS A 49 14.52 27.18 -10.49
CA LYS A 49 15.36 28.33 -10.86
C LYS A 49 16.84 27.95 -10.91
N PRO A 50 17.62 28.54 -11.84
CA PRO A 50 19.07 28.45 -11.79
C PRO A 50 19.61 29.17 -10.55
N SER A 51 20.76 28.71 -10.02
CA SER A 51 21.50 29.49 -9.05
C SER A 51 22.20 30.64 -9.79
N LEU A 52 22.13 31.85 -9.25
CA LEU A 52 22.71 33.05 -9.84
C LEU A 52 24.00 33.46 -9.11
N ASN A 53 24.90 34.11 -9.85
CA ASN A 53 26.00 34.87 -9.29
C ASN A 53 25.49 36.21 -8.70
N PRO A 54 26.29 36.92 -7.89
CA PRO A 54 25.93 38.25 -7.38
C PRO A 54 25.59 39.26 -8.49
N ASP A 55 26.20 39.12 -9.66
CA ASP A 55 25.95 39.92 -10.86
C ASP A 55 24.71 39.48 -11.68
N LYS A 56 23.90 38.56 -11.13
CA LYS A 56 22.70 37.96 -11.76
C LYS A 56 22.96 37.11 -13.00
N THR A 57 24.21 36.77 -13.31
CA THR A 57 24.51 35.76 -14.34
C THR A 57 24.21 34.34 -13.82
N ILE A 58 23.89 33.40 -14.72
CA ILE A 58 23.62 32.01 -14.34
C ILE A 58 24.92 31.35 -13.86
N LYS A 59 24.96 30.98 -12.59
CA LYS A 59 26.06 30.20 -12.00
C LYS A 59 25.89 28.71 -12.28
N ASN A 60 24.70 28.17 -12.00
CA ASN A 60 24.38 26.76 -12.27
C ASN A 60 22.91 26.65 -12.72
N ASP A 61 22.68 25.91 -13.80
CA ASP A 61 21.35 25.58 -14.30
C ASP A 61 20.93 24.20 -13.79
N LEU A 62 20.25 24.17 -12.64
CA LEU A 62 19.80 22.93 -11.99
C LEU A 62 18.84 22.11 -12.87
N PRO A 63 17.83 22.70 -13.56
CA PRO A 63 17.04 21.96 -14.55
C PRO A 63 17.88 21.28 -15.64
N LYS A 64 18.92 21.94 -16.16
CA LYS A 64 19.83 21.34 -17.13
C LYS A 64 20.66 20.20 -16.51
N ILE A 65 21.17 20.38 -15.30
CA ILE A 65 21.90 19.34 -14.55
C ILE A 65 21.01 18.10 -14.34
N ALA A 66 19.76 18.28 -13.90
CA ALA A 66 18.81 17.19 -13.69
C ALA A 66 18.53 16.41 -15.00
N LYS A 67 18.32 17.14 -16.11
CA LYS A 67 18.09 16.53 -17.43
C LYS A 67 19.32 15.76 -17.91
N THR A 68 20.52 16.30 -17.73
CA THR A 68 21.78 15.62 -18.08
C THR A 68 21.96 14.35 -17.26
N LEU A 69 21.80 14.43 -15.93
CA LEU A 69 21.87 13.27 -15.05
C LEU A 69 20.90 12.18 -15.49
N GLY A 70 19.62 12.51 -15.71
CA GLY A 70 18.65 11.49 -16.10
C GLY A 70 18.93 10.89 -17.49
N LYS A 71 19.52 11.64 -18.43
CA LYS A 71 19.96 11.07 -19.72
C LYS A 71 21.10 10.07 -19.53
N GLU A 72 22.08 10.38 -18.68
CA GLU A 72 23.18 9.47 -18.36
C GLU A 72 22.66 8.21 -17.66
N LEU A 73 21.81 8.38 -16.63
CA LEU A 73 21.25 7.27 -15.88
C LEU A 73 20.37 6.36 -16.74
N LYS A 74 19.61 6.88 -17.71
CA LYS A 74 18.84 6.05 -18.66
C LYS A 74 19.71 5.14 -19.51
N LYS A 75 20.93 5.55 -19.85
CA LYS A 75 21.87 4.73 -20.61
C LYS A 75 22.40 3.57 -19.77
N SER A 76 22.76 3.86 -18.52
CA SER A 76 23.38 2.87 -17.62
C SER A 76 22.36 2.00 -16.87
N TYR A 77 21.12 2.47 -16.70
CA TYR A 77 20.07 1.83 -15.90
C TYR A 77 18.73 1.85 -16.66
N SER A 78 18.67 1.18 -17.80
CA SER A 78 17.50 1.17 -18.69
C SER A 78 16.19 0.69 -18.05
N ARG A 79 16.28 -0.12 -16.99
CA ARG A 79 15.12 -0.63 -16.24
C ARG A 79 14.46 0.40 -15.30
N ILE A 80 15.14 1.50 -14.99
CA ILE A 80 14.66 2.48 -14.00
C ILE A 80 13.83 3.56 -14.67
N LYS A 81 12.60 3.74 -14.21
CA LYS A 81 11.72 4.84 -14.64
C LYS A 81 12.17 6.13 -13.95
N ILE A 82 12.77 7.04 -14.71
CA ILE A 82 13.19 8.35 -14.20
C ILE A 82 12.06 9.36 -14.35
N LYS A 83 11.61 9.92 -13.23
CA LYS A 83 10.62 11.00 -13.12
C LYS A 83 11.28 12.24 -12.48
N TYR A 84 10.70 13.41 -12.72
CA TYR A 84 11.24 14.69 -12.25
C TYR A 84 10.18 15.45 -11.46
N LYS A 85 10.61 16.13 -10.40
CA LYS A 85 9.78 17.06 -9.63
C LYS A 85 10.57 18.33 -9.37
N THR A 86 9.91 19.48 -9.50
CA THR A 86 10.53 20.78 -9.26
C THR A 86 10.05 21.39 -7.96
N ILE A 87 10.93 22.10 -7.27
CA ILE A 87 10.60 22.95 -6.12
C ILE A 87 10.88 24.42 -6.44
N ASP A 88 10.10 25.32 -5.85
CA ASP A 88 10.23 26.76 -6.10
C ASP A 88 11.36 27.40 -5.27
N ASP A 89 11.63 26.85 -4.09
CA ASP A 89 12.71 27.29 -3.21
C ASP A 89 13.44 26.08 -2.60
N ALA A 90 14.77 26.16 -2.52
CA ALA A 90 15.65 25.15 -1.95
C ALA A 90 16.26 25.58 -0.60
N PHE A 91 15.90 26.75 -0.08
CA PHE A 91 16.43 27.29 1.18
C PHE A 91 15.42 27.25 2.32
N THR A 92 14.19 26.82 2.05
CA THR A 92 13.12 26.53 3.01
C THR A 92 12.74 25.05 2.98
N LEU A 93 12.03 24.58 4.01
CA LEU A 93 11.76 23.16 4.20
C LEU A 93 10.51 22.71 3.44
N GLU A 94 9.49 23.55 3.48
CA GLU A 94 8.13 23.30 3.01
C GLU A 94 8.09 22.87 1.53
N PRO A 95 8.78 23.53 0.59
CA PRO A 95 8.69 23.16 -0.82
C PRO A 95 9.17 21.74 -1.11
N LEU A 96 10.20 21.27 -0.39
CA LEU A 96 10.69 19.90 -0.55
C LEU A 96 9.75 18.91 0.12
N MET A 97 9.22 19.21 1.30
CA MET A 97 8.26 18.34 1.97
C MET A 97 7.00 18.14 1.13
N ASP A 98 6.47 19.22 0.53
CA ASP A 98 5.32 19.16 -0.38
C ASP A 98 5.65 18.33 -1.63
N ALA A 99 6.83 18.54 -2.22
CA ALA A 99 7.27 17.76 -3.37
C ALA A 99 7.40 16.26 -3.06
N VAL A 100 7.89 15.89 -1.87
CA VAL A 100 7.96 14.50 -1.43
C VAL A 100 6.56 13.92 -1.20
N ASN A 101 5.66 14.68 -0.57
CA ASN A 101 4.27 14.26 -0.38
C ASN A 101 3.59 13.98 -1.72
N ASP A 102 3.75 14.87 -2.69
CA ASP A 102 3.20 14.72 -4.05
C ASP A 102 3.77 13.50 -4.76
N VAL A 103 5.07 13.25 -4.63
CA VAL A 103 5.73 12.05 -5.18
C VAL A 103 5.10 10.80 -4.59
N ILE A 104 4.94 10.75 -3.26
CA ILE A 104 4.36 9.57 -2.61
C ILE A 104 2.90 9.39 -3.02
N ALA A 105 2.09 10.45 -3.01
CA ALA A 105 0.70 10.41 -3.42
C ALA A 105 0.55 9.95 -4.87
N SER A 106 1.41 10.43 -5.79
CA SER A 106 1.41 10.00 -7.18
C SER A 106 1.69 8.51 -7.31
N GLU A 107 2.71 7.98 -6.64
CA GLU A 107 3.07 6.56 -6.72
C GLU A 107 2.01 5.67 -6.03
N GLU A 108 1.44 6.12 -4.92
CA GLU A 108 0.38 5.42 -4.21
C GLU A 108 -0.94 5.38 -4.99
N SER A 109 -1.25 6.44 -5.74
CA SER A 109 -2.45 6.49 -6.60
C SER A 109 -2.37 5.49 -7.75
N GLU A 110 -1.16 5.21 -8.26
CA GLU A 110 -0.92 4.20 -9.29
C GLU A 110 -0.98 2.79 -8.68
N ASN A 111 -0.38 2.58 -7.50
CA ASN A 111 -0.43 1.32 -6.74
C ASN A 111 -0.19 1.53 -5.23
N PRO A 112 -0.94 0.87 -4.32
CA PRO A 112 -0.72 1.00 -2.88
C PRO A 112 0.57 0.31 -2.42
N ILE A 113 1.68 1.07 -2.41
CA ILE A 113 3.04 0.64 -2.08
C ILE A 113 3.34 0.89 -0.58
N PRO A 114 4.00 -0.04 0.14
CA PRO A 114 4.44 0.20 1.53
C PRO A 114 5.33 1.44 1.64
N ARG A 115 5.19 2.24 2.71
CA ARG A 115 6.05 3.42 2.93
C ARG A 115 7.54 3.08 3.07
N GLN A 116 7.87 1.85 3.49
CA GLN A 116 9.23 1.32 3.57
C GLN A 116 9.91 1.17 2.21
N ASN A 117 9.13 1.08 1.14
CA ASN A 117 9.66 1.01 -0.21
C ASN A 117 10.06 2.38 -0.75
N PHE A 118 9.64 3.47 -0.09
CA PHE A 118 10.14 4.79 -0.42
C PHE A 118 11.44 5.04 0.35
N VAL A 119 12.47 5.44 -0.39
CA VAL A 119 13.78 5.81 0.15
C VAL A 119 14.07 7.23 -0.28
N ILE A 120 14.22 8.15 0.67
CA ILE A 120 14.69 9.50 0.40
C ILE A 120 16.18 9.62 0.69
N ASN A 121 16.93 10.16 -0.26
CA ASN A 121 18.32 10.52 -0.04
C ASN A 121 18.43 11.86 0.69
N ILE A 122 19.27 11.92 1.72
CA ILE A 122 19.51 13.14 2.50
C ILE A 122 20.87 13.81 2.20
N THR A 123 21.61 13.33 1.21
CA THR A 123 22.94 13.86 0.82
C THR A 123 22.85 15.04 -0.13
N GLY A 124 21.92 14.97 -1.09
CA GLY A 124 21.87 15.94 -2.20
C GLY A 124 21.09 17.21 -1.90
N GLY A 125 21.49 18.30 -2.56
CA GLY A 125 20.85 19.61 -2.45
C GLY A 125 21.56 20.55 -1.48
N THR A 126 20.83 21.52 -0.96
CA THR A 126 21.30 22.42 0.12
C THR A 126 21.15 21.73 1.48
N ASN A 127 21.75 22.30 2.53
CA ASN A 127 21.52 21.84 3.90
C ASN A 127 20.04 21.92 4.31
N ALA A 128 19.31 22.93 3.80
CA ALA A 128 17.86 23.04 4.03
C ALA A 128 17.11 21.88 3.36
N MET A 129 17.50 21.48 2.14
CA MET A 129 16.94 20.31 1.48
C MET A 129 17.28 19.00 2.22
N ALA A 130 18.51 18.85 2.73
CA ALA A 130 18.88 17.68 3.53
C ALA A 130 18.03 17.58 4.81
N ALA A 131 17.86 18.70 5.53
CA ALA A 131 17.00 18.78 6.71
C ALA A 131 15.53 18.49 6.37
N ALA A 132 15.02 19.09 5.30
CA ALA A 132 13.66 18.87 4.81
C ALA A 132 13.43 17.41 4.38
N SER A 133 14.45 16.75 3.81
CA SER A 133 14.39 15.33 3.46
C SER A 133 14.27 14.44 4.68
N MET A 134 15.02 14.75 5.74
CA MET A 134 14.90 14.04 7.01
C MET A 134 13.53 14.28 7.67
N ASN A 135 13.03 15.52 7.66
CA ASN A 135 11.70 15.85 8.16
C ASN A 135 10.61 15.15 7.34
N ALA A 136 10.73 15.08 6.01
CA ALA A 136 9.82 14.33 5.16
C ALA A 136 9.87 12.82 5.48
N ALA A 137 11.05 12.26 5.75
CA ALA A 137 11.19 10.87 6.16
C ALA A 137 10.45 10.59 7.48
N MET A 138 10.61 11.46 8.48
CA MET A 138 9.90 11.37 9.75
C MET A 138 8.38 11.59 9.59
N GLU A 139 7.97 12.60 8.81
CA GLU A 139 6.58 12.97 8.60
C GLU A 139 5.80 11.86 7.89
N PHE A 140 6.36 11.36 6.79
CA PHE A 140 5.72 10.40 5.90
C PHE A 140 6.08 8.94 6.20
N GLN A 141 6.92 8.71 7.22
CA GLN A 141 7.33 7.39 7.70
C GLN A 141 7.94 6.52 6.60
N ILE A 142 8.82 7.12 5.80
CA ILE A 142 9.59 6.48 4.72
C ILE A 142 11.05 6.28 5.15
N ARG A 143 11.83 5.48 4.40
CA ARG A 143 13.25 5.28 4.73
C ARG A 143 14.07 6.51 4.35
N ALA A 144 15.08 6.83 5.14
CA ALA A 144 16.08 7.85 4.84
C ALA A 144 17.45 7.20 4.66
N GLN A 145 18.19 7.62 3.64
CA GLN A 145 19.55 7.14 3.40
C GLN A 145 20.52 8.29 3.09
N TYR A 146 21.75 8.13 3.56
CA TYR A 146 22.85 9.03 3.32
C TYR A 146 23.95 8.31 2.53
N VAL A 147 24.46 8.95 1.49
CA VAL A 147 25.66 8.55 0.78
C VAL A 147 26.85 9.31 1.37
N LYS A 148 27.77 8.59 2.00
CA LYS A 148 28.93 9.16 2.69
C LYS A 148 30.10 9.44 1.75
N GLU A 149 30.32 8.56 0.79
CA GLU A 149 31.50 8.55 -0.06
C GLU A 149 31.11 8.16 -1.49
N ASP A 150 31.97 8.46 -2.46
CA ASP A 150 31.76 8.05 -3.85
C ASP A 150 32.24 6.61 -4.06
N LYS A 151 31.38 5.80 -4.68
CA LYS A 151 31.63 4.38 -4.89
C LYS A 151 32.74 4.10 -5.91
N GLU A 152 32.90 4.96 -6.90
CA GLU A 152 33.95 4.85 -7.93
C GLU A 152 35.36 4.88 -7.30
N ASN A 153 35.55 5.70 -6.27
CA ASN A 153 36.83 5.80 -5.56
C ASN A 153 36.94 4.79 -4.40
N ASN A 154 35.82 4.24 -3.92
CA ASN A 154 35.75 3.34 -2.76
C ASN A 154 34.97 2.05 -3.07
N PRO A 155 35.40 1.22 -4.04
CA PRO A 155 34.61 0.09 -4.54
C PRO A 155 34.32 -0.98 -3.49
N ASN A 156 35.17 -1.10 -2.47
CA ASN A 156 35.10 -2.15 -1.45
C ASN A 156 34.36 -1.75 -0.16
N ILE A 157 33.93 -0.50 -0.03
CA ILE A 157 33.25 0.00 1.18
C ILE A 157 31.78 0.25 0.84
N LYS A 158 30.88 0.00 1.80
CA LYS A 158 29.48 0.40 1.67
C LYS A 158 29.38 1.92 1.81
N CYS A 159 28.95 2.60 0.75
CA CYS A 159 28.85 4.06 0.69
C CYS A 159 27.47 4.58 1.12
N THR A 160 26.42 3.75 1.03
CA THR A 160 25.05 4.04 1.49
C THR A 160 24.84 3.64 2.94
N LEU A 161 24.29 4.55 3.74
CA LEU A 161 23.97 4.34 5.15
C LEU A 161 22.48 4.59 5.38
N ASP A 162 21.80 3.66 6.04
CA ASP A 162 20.44 3.88 6.55
C ASP A 162 20.48 4.87 7.72
N VAL A 163 19.66 5.89 7.64
CA VAL A 163 19.49 6.86 8.72
C VAL A 163 18.27 6.44 9.53
N PRO A 164 18.38 6.28 10.87
CA PRO A 164 17.26 5.89 11.69
C PRO A 164 16.11 6.90 11.61
N VAL A 165 14.96 6.45 11.12
CA VAL A 165 13.71 7.21 11.13
C VAL A 165 12.88 6.71 12.31
N PRO A 166 12.67 7.52 13.35
CA PRO A 166 11.84 7.11 14.47
C PRO A 166 10.38 6.94 14.02
N SER A 167 9.74 5.88 14.50
CA SER A 167 8.32 5.67 14.31
C SER A 167 7.51 6.80 14.94
N LYS A 168 6.59 7.41 14.19
CA LYS A 168 5.72 8.49 14.69
C LYS A 168 4.92 8.02 15.91
N PHE A 169 4.87 8.86 16.94
CA PHE A 169 3.99 8.72 18.10
C PHE A 169 2.51 9.06 17.76
N GLU A 170 1.98 8.62 16.62
CA GLU A 170 0.52 8.44 16.56
C GLU A 170 0.15 7.39 17.61
N SER A 171 -1.08 7.39 18.14
CA SER A 171 -1.51 6.36 19.09
C SER A 171 -1.15 4.99 18.51
N ARG A 172 -0.06 4.40 19.01
CA ARG A 172 0.54 3.23 18.37
C ARG A 172 -0.57 2.21 18.28
N LEU A 173 -0.82 1.69 17.08
CA LEU A 173 -1.67 0.53 16.97
C LEU A 173 -1.07 -0.48 17.93
N ASN A 174 -1.83 -0.87 18.96
CA ASN A 174 -1.35 -1.95 19.80
C ASN A 174 -1.26 -3.22 18.93
N ASN A 175 -0.51 -4.22 19.38
CA ASN A 175 -0.23 -5.40 18.57
C ASN A 175 -1.51 -6.06 18.04
N ASN A 176 -2.57 -6.14 18.86
CA ASN A 176 -3.85 -6.72 18.43
C ASN A 176 -4.56 -5.87 17.36
N GLN A 177 -4.44 -4.55 17.42
CA GLN A 177 -5.00 -3.66 16.39
C GLN A 177 -4.22 -3.75 15.08
N LEU A 178 -2.89 -3.82 15.14
CA LEU A 178 -2.05 -3.97 13.96
C LEU A 178 -2.26 -5.35 13.32
N GLU A 179 -2.26 -6.41 14.12
CA GLU A 179 -2.50 -7.78 13.68
C GLU A 179 -3.88 -7.91 13.04
N ALA A 180 -4.93 -7.38 13.66
CA ALA A 180 -6.26 -7.34 13.07
C ALA A 180 -6.26 -6.62 11.72
N LEU A 181 -5.59 -5.47 11.62
CA LEU A 181 -5.51 -4.71 10.37
C LEU A 181 -4.73 -5.47 9.28
N GLN A 182 -3.69 -6.21 9.65
CA GLN A 182 -2.91 -7.06 8.75
C GLN A 182 -3.68 -8.29 8.27
N ILE A 183 -4.49 -8.92 9.14
CA ILE A 183 -5.37 -10.03 8.76
C ILE A 183 -6.41 -9.55 7.76
N ILE A 184 -7.09 -8.42 8.06
CA ILE A 184 -8.07 -7.82 7.13
C ILE A 184 -7.41 -7.50 5.77
N ALA A 185 -6.19 -6.95 5.77
CA ALA A 185 -5.46 -6.62 4.54
C ALA A 185 -5.11 -7.85 3.68
N LYS A 186 -4.94 -9.03 4.29
CA LYS A 186 -4.60 -10.28 3.57
C LYS A 186 -5.81 -11.10 3.16
N SER A 187 -6.99 -10.76 3.68
CA SER A 187 -8.22 -11.53 3.49
C SER A 187 -9.04 -10.97 2.33
N ASP A 188 -9.71 -11.85 1.60
CA ASP A 188 -10.70 -11.49 0.59
C ASP A 188 -12.03 -12.16 0.95
N HIS A 189 -13.15 -11.46 0.77
CA HIS A 189 -14.47 -11.98 1.11
C HIS A 189 -15.25 -12.41 -0.13
N LEU A 190 -15.71 -13.65 -0.13
CA LEU A 190 -16.59 -14.21 -1.15
C LEU A 190 -18.06 -13.99 -0.77
N ILE A 191 -18.88 -13.59 -1.75
CA ILE A 191 -20.34 -13.57 -1.58
C ILE A 191 -20.86 -15.01 -1.47
N HIS A 192 -21.26 -15.45 -0.28
CA HIS A 192 -21.52 -16.86 0.00
C HIS A 192 -22.60 -17.53 -0.84
N ASN A 193 -23.61 -16.79 -1.33
CA ASN A 193 -24.67 -17.34 -2.19
C ASN A 193 -24.41 -17.11 -3.69
N THR A 194 -23.14 -16.99 -4.09
CA THR A 194 -22.75 -16.97 -5.50
C THR A 194 -23.18 -18.30 -6.15
N PRO A 195 -23.95 -18.28 -7.24
CA PRO A 195 -24.34 -19.50 -7.94
C PRO A 195 -23.13 -20.30 -8.38
N ARG A 196 -23.16 -21.62 -8.17
CA ARG A 196 -22.05 -22.49 -8.59
C ARG A 196 -21.87 -22.43 -10.11
N GLY A 197 -20.64 -22.23 -10.55
CA GLY A 197 -20.29 -22.07 -11.96
C GLY A 197 -20.34 -20.62 -12.46
N MET A 198 -20.67 -19.65 -11.60
CA MET A 198 -20.47 -18.22 -11.87
C MET A 198 -19.07 -17.79 -11.41
N ASP A 199 -18.46 -16.83 -12.11
CA ASP A 199 -17.25 -16.16 -11.61
C ASP A 199 -17.55 -15.53 -10.26
N SER A 200 -16.81 -15.95 -9.25
CA SER A 200 -16.99 -15.54 -7.85
C SER A 200 -16.39 -14.16 -7.61
N PRO A 201 -17.16 -13.05 -7.58
CA PRO A 201 -16.57 -11.77 -7.24
C PRO A 201 -16.12 -11.80 -5.79
N THR A 202 -14.84 -11.50 -5.59
CA THR A 202 -14.25 -11.34 -4.26
C THR A 202 -14.14 -9.85 -3.93
N ILE A 203 -14.59 -9.49 -2.74
CA ILE A 203 -14.33 -8.17 -2.17
C ILE A 203 -12.94 -8.24 -1.56
N LYS A 204 -11.98 -7.56 -2.21
CA LYS A 204 -10.59 -7.56 -1.75
C LYS A 204 -10.43 -6.88 -0.40
N HIS A 205 -9.50 -7.37 0.40
CA HIS A 205 -9.14 -6.78 1.70
C HIS A 205 -10.33 -6.65 2.66
N ALA A 206 -11.14 -7.71 2.70
CA ALA A 206 -12.36 -7.75 3.48
C ALA A 206 -12.51 -9.09 4.20
N ILE A 207 -13.07 -9.04 5.41
CA ILE A 207 -13.29 -10.21 6.26
C ILE A 207 -14.53 -9.99 7.13
N THR A 208 -15.25 -11.06 7.44
CA THR A 208 -16.36 -10.94 8.39
C THR A 208 -15.84 -10.78 9.82
N ASN A 209 -16.64 -10.16 10.68
CA ASN A 209 -16.31 -10.03 12.09
C ASN A 209 -16.10 -11.39 12.79
N HIS A 210 -16.76 -12.45 12.30
CA HIS A 210 -16.63 -13.80 12.85
C HIS A 210 -15.31 -14.45 12.44
N GLU A 211 -14.96 -14.39 11.15
CA GLU A 211 -13.69 -14.93 10.65
C GLU A 211 -12.49 -14.22 11.31
N LEU A 212 -12.54 -12.89 11.44
CA LEU A 212 -11.48 -12.14 12.12
C LEU A 212 -11.33 -12.56 13.60
N LEU A 213 -12.43 -12.89 14.26
CA LEU A 213 -12.43 -13.38 15.64
C LEU A 213 -11.74 -14.75 15.75
N VAL A 214 -11.94 -15.63 14.76
CA VAL A 214 -11.28 -16.94 14.67
C VAL A 214 -9.79 -16.79 14.35
N GLU A 215 -9.43 -15.96 13.37
CA GLU A 215 -8.03 -15.72 12.96
C GLU A 215 -7.19 -15.13 14.10
N LEU A 216 -7.77 -14.25 14.93
CA LEU A 216 -7.12 -13.71 16.12
C LEU A 216 -7.10 -14.69 17.31
N GLY A 217 -7.71 -15.88 17.19
CA GLY A 217 -7.83 -16.87 18.26
C GLY A 217 -8.67 -16.42 19.45
N PHE A 218 -9.57 -15.45 19.23
CA PHE A 218 -10.46 -14.87 20.24
C PHE A 218 -11.76 -15.66 20.43
N ASP A 219 -11.98 -16.71 19.64
CA ASP A 219 -13.10 -17.65 19.70
C ASP A 219 -13.03 -18.57 20.93
N LYS A 220 -11.83 -18.85 21.42
CA LYS A 220 -11.60 -19.76 22.54
C LYS A 220 -11.86 -19.08 23.89
N LYS A 221 -12.85 -19.58 24.63
CA LYS A 221 -13.10 -19.14 26.03
C LYS A 221 -11.93 -19.56 26.92
N ARG A 222 -11.25 -18.59 27.53
CA ARG A 222 -10.21 -18.82 28.54
C ARG A 222 -10.67 -18.27 29.89
N LYS A 223 -10.52 -19.07 30.95
CA LYS A 223 -10.94 -18.71 32.32
C LYS A 223 -10.13 -17.49 32.80
N GLY A 224 -10.81 -16.45 33.28
CA GLY A 224 -10.17 -15.23 33.82
C GLY A 224 -9.83 -14.15 32.78
N LEU A 225 -10.11 -14.35 31.49
CA LEU A 225 -9.89 -13.36 30.42
C LEU A 225 -11.20 -12.70 29.97
N LYS A 226 -11.12 -11.45 29.51
CA LYS A 226 -12.26 -10.76 28.87
C LYS A 226 -12.75 -11.56 27.66
N ASN A 227 -14.07 -11.52 27.41
CA ASN A 227 -14.68 -12.15 26.25
C ASN A 227 -14.01 -11.62 24.95
N GLY A 228 -13.48 -12.53 24.13
CA GLY A 228 -12.77 -12.20 22.89
C GLY A 228 -13.60 -11.38 21.91
N ALA A 229 -14.92 -11.59 21.87
CA ALA A 229 -15.84 -10.77 21.07
C ALA A 229 -15.89 -9.30 21.54
N THR A 230 -15.84 -9.06 22.85
CA THR A 230 -15.80 -7.71 23.41
C THR A 230 -14.47 -7.02 23.09
N THR A 231 -13.37 -7.76 23.18
CA THR A 231 -12.03 -7.29 22.81
C THR A 231 -11.98 -6.90 21.34
N LEU A 232 -12.46 -7.78 20.45
CA LEU A 232 -12.52 -7.50 19.01
C LEU A 232 -13.37 -6.27 18.71
N ASN A 233 -14.53 -6.13 19.35
CA ASN A 233 -15.38 -4.95 19.17
C ASN A 233 -14.65 -3.64 19.56
N GLY A 234 -13.85 -3.67 20.64
CA GLY A 234 -13.00 -2.54 21.01
C GLY A 234 -11.95 -2.20 19.95
N ILE A 235 -11.27 -3.21 19.41
CA ILE A 235 -10.29 -3.07 18.32
C ILE A 235 -10.95 -2.47 17.08
N VAL A 236 -12.04 -3.07 16.62
CA VAL A 236 -12.78 -2.65 15.42
C VAL A 236 -13.29 -1.21 15.57
N LYS A 237 -13.85 -0.84 16.72
CA LYS A 237 -14.26 0.56 16.99
C LYS A 237 -13.08 1.53 16.91
N SER A 238 -11.91 1.13 17.43
CA SER A 238 -10.71 1.97 17.35
C SER A 238 -10.22 2.14 15.91
N LEU A 239 -10.14 1.04 15.15
CA LEU A 239 -9.71 1.07 13.75
C LEU A 239 -10.66 1.88 12.86
N GLU A 240 -11.97 1.77 13.12
CA GLU A 240 -13.00 2.57 12.44
C GLU A 240 -12.90 4.05 12.79
N LYS A 241 -12.71 4.40 14.07
CA LYS A 241 -12.50 5.79 14.52
C LYS A 241 -11.27 6.41 13.85
N SER A 242 -10.21 5.61 13.67
CA SER A 242 -8.99 6.01 12.94
C SER A 242 -9.14 5.96 11.42
N LYS A 243 -10.33 5.64 10.88
CA LYS A 243 -10.63 5.53 9.45
C LYS A 243 -9.78 4.51 8.69
N TYR A 244 -9.25 3.49 9.38
CA TYR A 244 -8.46 2.41 8.77
C TYR A 244 -9.35 1.32 8.17
N ILE A 245 -10.58 1.18 8.67
CA ILE A 245 -11.56 0.24 8.15
C ILE A 245 -12.92 0.91 8.05
N THR A 246 -13.79 0.32 7.24
CA THR A 246 -15.22 0.64 7.17
C THR A 246 -16.04 -0.62 7.43
N LYS A 247 -17.20 -0.45 8.05
CA LYS A 247 -18.17 -1.52 8.25
C LYS A 247 -19.19 -1.49 7.12
N ARG A 248 -19.45 -2.65 6.53
CA ARG A 248 -20.53 -2.87 5.57
C ARG A 248 -21.39 -4.04 6.02
N LYS A 249 -22.62 -4.10 5.51
CA LYS A 249 -23.43 -5.31 5.63
C LYS A 249 -22.95 -6.35 4.63
N ILE A 250 -23.09 -7.62 4.97
CA ILE A 250 -22.71 -8.71 4.07
C ILE A 250 -23.59 -8.64 2.81
N GLN A 251 -22.94 -8.78 1.66
CA GLN A 251 -23.59 -8.82 0.35
C GLN A 251 -24.14 -10.21 0.07
N HIS A 252 -25.26 -10.26 -0.64
CA HIS A 252 -25.80 -11.50 -1.20
C HIS A 252 -26.53 -11.22 -2.50
N TYR A 253 -26.55 -12.21 -3.38
CA TYR A 253 -27.31 -12.16 -4.61
C TYR A 253 -28.80 -12.31 -4.36
N VAL A 254 -29.58 -11.50 -5.08
CA VAL A 254 -31.04 -11.55 -5.09
C VAL A 254 -31.56 -11.74 -6.51
N HIS A 255 -32.78 -12.24 -6.60
CA HIS A 255 -33.49 -12.36 -7.87
C HIS A 255 -33.87 -10.94 -8.39
N PRO A 256 -33.50 -10.53 -9.61
CA PRO A 256 -33.67 -9.15 -10.09
C PRO A 256 -35.11 -8.64 -10.10
N LYS A 257 -36.08 -9.54 -10.39
CA LYS A 257 -37.50 -9.14 -10.47
C LYS A 257 -38.21 -9.12 -9.12
N THR A 258 -37.76 -9.91 -8.14
CA THR A 258 -38.50 -10.12 -6.88
C THR A 258 -37.76 -9.57 -5.68
N GLY A 259 -36.45 -9.31 -5.78
CA GLY A 259 -35.58 -8.91 -4.68
C GLY A 259 -35.36 -10.02 -3.65
N GLU A 260 -35.84 -11.25 -3.89
CA GLU A 260 -35.68 -12.35 -2.94
C GLU A 260 -34.24 -12.86 -2.95
N LYS A 261 -33.66 -13.11 -1.77
CA LYS A 261 -32.34 -13.74 -1.63
C LYS A 261 -32.33 -15.08 -2.35
N LEU A 262 -31.33 -15.28 -3.22
CA LEU A 262 -31.11 -16.56 -3.87
C LEU A 262 -30.66 -17.63 -2.86
N PRO A 263 -31.16 -18.87 -2.98
CA PRO A 263 -30.68 -20.01 -2.20
C PRO A 263 -29.18 -20.25 -2.38
N ASP A 264 -28.51 -20.71 -1.33
CA ASP A 264 -27.05 -20.91 -1.33
C ASP A 264 -26.61 -22.07 -2.25
N ASP A 265 -27.53 -22.96 -2.65
CA ASP A 265 -27.28 -24.11 -3.52
C ASP A 265 -27.53 -23.85 -5.02
N SER A 266 -27.87 -22.60 -5.37
CA SER A 266 -28.10 -22.12 -6.74
C SER A 266 -26.95 -22.48 -7.68
N VAL A 267 -27.26 -22.77 -8.95
CA VAL A 267 -26.28 -23.19 -9.96
C VAL A 267 -26.50 -22.46 -11.28
N MET A 268 -25.42 -22.25 -12.03
CA MET A 268 -25.50 -21.79 -13.41
C MET A 268 -26.07 -22.88 -14.33
N ASP A 269 -27.08 -22.50 -15.11
CA ASP A 269 -27.64 -23.29 -16.19
C ASP A 269 -27.24 -22.67 -17.54
N ASN A 270 -26.34 -23.37 -18.23
CA ASN A 270 -25.79 -22.99 -19.52
C ASN A 270 -26.39 -23.81 -20.68
N THR A 271 -27.50 -24.53 -20.46
CA THR A 271 -28.13 -25.37 -21.49
C THR A 271 -28.81 -24.54 -22.59
N MET A 272 -29.17 -23.29 -22.29
CA MET A 272 -29.83 -22.37 -23.22
C MET A 272 -28.83 -21.41 -23.85
N LYS A 273 -29.21 -20.80 -25.00
CA LYS A 273 -28.39 -19.75 -25.66
C LYS A 273 -28.05 -18.57 -24.74
N LYS A 274 -28.90 -18.28 -23.75
CA LYS A 274 -28.66 -17.27 -22.71
C LYS A 274 -28.46 -17.99 -21.36
N PRO A 275 -27.31 -17.84 -20.70
CA PRO A 275 -27.08 -18.38 -19.36
C PRO A 275 -28.07 -17.81 -18.36
N ARG A 276 -28.47 -18.66 -17.40
CA ARG A 276 -29.40 -18.31 -16.32
C ARG A 276 -29.03 -19.06 -15.04
N VAL A 277 -29.62 -18.67 -13.93
CA VAL A 277 -29.42 -19.33 -12.64
C VAL A 277 -30.60 -20.24 -12.35
N LYS A 278 -30.32 -21.49 -12.01
CA LYS A 278 -31.30 -22.49 -11.57
C LYS A 278 -31.20 -22.66 -10.06
N TYR A 279 -32.35 -22.69 -9.39
CA TYR A 279 -32.42 -22.92 -7.94
C TYR A 279 -33.72 -23.63 -7.55
N LEU A 280 -33.73 -24.25 -6.37
CA LEU A 280 -34.89 -24.93 -5.81
C LEU A 280 -35.52 -24.05 -4.72
N LYS A 281 -36.85 -23.90 -4.74
CA LYS A 281 -37.59 -23.26 -3.65
C LYS A 281 -38.49 -24.31 -3.00
N ARG A 282 -38.38 -24.45 -1.67
CA ARG A 282 -39.27 -25.33 -0.91
C ARG A 282 -40.61 -24.65 -0.71
N MET A 283 -41.68 -25.36 -1.06
CA MET A 283 -43.07 -24.94 -0.91
C MET A 283 -43.78 -26.02 -0.08
N GLY A 284 -43.63 -25.96 1.25
CA GLY A 284 -44.11 -27.01 2.14
C GLY A 284 -43.26 -28.29 2.07
N PHE A 285 -43.88 -29.42 1.74
CA PHE A 285 -43.20 -30.71 1.57
C PHE A 285 -42.62 -30.90 0.16
N ASP A 286 -43.01 -30.06 -0.80
CA ASP A 286 -42.56 -30.14 -2.18
C ASP A 286 -41.45 -29.12 -2.47
N SER A 287 -40.63 -29.42 -3.48
CA SER A 287 -39.60 -28.51 -4.00
C SER A 287 -39.80 -28.29 -5.48
N GLU A 288 -39.96 -27.03 -5.88
CA GLU A 288 -40.08 -26.65 -7.28
C GLU A 288 -38.78 -26.00 -7.79
N THR A 289 -38.51 -26.21 -9.09
CA THR A 289 -37.36 -25.62 -9.77
C THR A 289 -37.74 -24.27 -10.34
N PHE A 290 -36.94 -23.26 -10.03
CA PHE A 290 -37.06 -21.91 -10.54
C PHE A 290 -35.83 -21.51 -11.33
N PHE A 291 -36.01 -20.51 -12.19
CA PHE A 291 -34.96 -19.95 -13.02
C PHE A 291 -34.94 -18.43 -12.91
N CYS A 292 -33.74 -17.86 -12.88
CA CYS A 292 -33.50 -16.43 -12.83
C CYS A 292 -32.58 -16.01 -13.97
N ASP A 293 -32.97 -15.00 -14.73
CA ASP A 293 -32.14 -14.43 -15.79
C ASP A 293 -30.94 -13.65 -15.19
N LEU A 294 -29.84 -13.57 -15.94
CA LEU A 294 -28.70 -12.69 -15.65
C LEU A 294 -28.89 -11.29 -16.27
N PRO A 295 -28.24 -10.23 -15.72
CA PRO A 295 -27.39 -10.22 -14.52
C PRO A 295 -28.19 -10.31 -13.22
N LEU A 296 -27.57 -10.84 -12.17
CA LEU A 296 -28.13 -10.83 -10.82
C LEU A 296 -27.90 -9.49 -10.13
N ASP A 297 -28.84 -9.10 -9.27
CA ASP A 297 -28.68 -7.95 -8.38
C ASP A 297 -28.01 -8.37 -7.06
N VAL A 298 -27.26 -7.44 -6.45
CA VAL A 298 -26.57 -7.64 -5.16
C VAL A 298 -27.18 -6.71 -4.12
N GLU A 299 -27.58 -7.26 -2.97
CA GLU A 299 -28.07 -6.48 -1.83
C GLU A 299 -27.11 -6.51 -0.63
N GLU A 300 -26.93 -5.35 0.01
CA GLU A 300 -26.21 -5.18 1.28
C GLU A 300 -27.15 -5.31 2.49
N LYS A 301 -27.81 -6.48 2.64
CA LYS A 301 -28.73 -6.74 3.78
C LYS A 301 -28.42 -8.02 4.56
N GLY A 302 -27.29 -8.67 4.31
CA GLY A 302 -26.92 -9.93 4.98
C GLY A 302 -26.78 -9.79 6.50
N LYS A 303 -27.04 -10.89 7.22
CA LYS A 303 -26.79 -11.00 8.67
C LYS A 303 -25.28 -11.05 8.92
N GLY A 304 -24.72 -9.97 9.46
CA GLY A 304 -23.31 -9.89 9.83
C GLY A 304 -22.68 -8.57 9.43
N ILE A 305 -21.45 -8.35 9.90
CA ILE A 305 -20.67 -7.16 9.59
C ILE A 305 -19.47 -7.62 8.79
N LEU A 306 -19.34 -7.04 7.59
CA LEU A 306 -18.16 -7.13 6.77
C LEU A 306 -17.25 -5.94 7.12
N LEU A 307 -16.00 -6.23 7.45
CA LEU A 307 -14.97 -5.21 7.66
C LEU A 307 -14.18 -5.07 6.37
N VAL A 308 -14.08 -3.86 5.84
CA VAL A 308 -13.36 -3.56 4.60
C VAL A 308 -12.27 -2.56 4.90
N ILE A 309 -11.03 -2.88 4.51
CA ILE A 309 -9.91 -1.96 4.73
C ILE A 309 -10.06 -0.69 3.87
N THR A 310 -9.66 0.45 4.41
CA THR A 310 -9.52 1.69 3.62
C THR A 310 -8.12 1.75 3.00
N PRO A 311 -7.87 2.62 2.00
CA PRO A 311 -6.52 2.85 1.50
C PRO A 311 -5.52 3.21 2.61
N LEU A 312 -5.94 4.07 3.55
CA LEU A 312 -5.15 4.46 4.71
C LEU A 312 -4.88 3.26 5.64
N GLY A 313 -5.88 2.41 5.89
CA GLY A 313 -5.69 1.19 6.68
C GLY A 313 -4.75 0.21 6.00
N LEU A 314 -4.84 0.05 4.68
CA LEU A 314 -3.98 -0.84 3.91
C LEU A 314 -2.52 -0.36 3.98
N GLN A 315 -2.30 0.95 3.85
CA GLN A 315 -0.99 1.56 4.03
C GLN A 315 -0.44 1.31 5.46
N LYS A 316 -1.26 1.52 6.49
CA LYS A 316 -0.85 1.31 7.90
C LYS A 316 -0.59 -0.16 8.21
N SER A 317 -1.34 -1.10 7.62
CA SER A 317 -1.14 -2.55 7.80
C SER A 317 0.26 -3.00 7.34
N LYS A 318 0.79 -2.34 6.30
CA LYS A 318 2.11 -2.61 5.71
C LYS A 318 3.25 -1.90 6.44
N ASN A 319 2.94 -1.02 7.40
CA ASN A 319 3.93 -0.21 8.08
C ASN A 319 4.54 -0.96 9.28
N ASN A 320 5.73 -1.53 9.08
CA ASN A 320 6.48 -2.26 10.11
C ASN A 320 7.04 -1.39 11.24
N TYR A 321 6.99 -0.05 11.14
CA TYR A 321 7.40 0.83 12.25
C TYR A 321 6.33 0.90 13.37
N LEU A 322 5.14 0.37 13.14
CA LEU A 322 4.03 0.40 14.11
C LEU A 322 3.96 -0.87 14.98
N THR A 323 4.81 -1.87 14.75
CA THR A 323 4.91 -3.04 15.62
C THR A 323 5.46 -2.61 16.99
N SER A 324 4.79 -2.96 18.10
CA SER A 324 5.43 -2.79 19.40
C SER A 324 6.64 -3.72 19.47
N LYS A 325 7.77 -3.19 19.94
CA LYS A 325 8.74 -4.06 20.63
C LYS A 325 8.10 -4.60 21.92
#